data_AF-A0A5C4MGP0-F1
#
_entry.id   AF-A0A5C4MGP0-F1
#
_cell.length_a   1.000
_cell.length_b   1.000
_cell.length_c   1.000
_cell.angle_alpha   90.00
_cell.angle_beta   90.00
_cell.angle_gamma   90.00
#
_symmetry.space_group_name_H-M   'P 1'
#
loop_
_entity.id
_entity.type
_entity.pdbx_description
1 polymer ?
#
loop_
_entity_poly.entity_id
_entity_poly.type
_entity_poly.pdbx_seq_one_letter_code
_entity_poly.pdbx_strand_id
1 'polypeptide(L)' 'MAKALLGYVATPNVHQAREAQLRRRIADLEAEVTRLKNENDELASTADLGSVDLSTADLFEPAGS' A
#
# COMPACT_ATOMS: atom_id res chain seq x y z
N MET A 1 -48.03 8.84 -14.90
CA MET A 1 -46.82 8.23 -14.29
C MET A 1 -45.54 9.06 -14.51
N ALA A 2 -45.61 10.40 -14.59
CA ALA A 2 -44.41 11.25 -14.74
C ALA A 2 -43.88 11.81 -13.41
N LYS A 3 -44.70 11.85 -12.36
CA LYS A 3 -44.37 12.46 -11.05
C LYS A 3 -43.42 11.61 -10.20
N ALA A 4 -43.37 10.30 -10.43
CA ALA A 4 -42.47 9.37 -9.74
C ALA A 4 -41.03 9.42 -10.28
N LEU A 5 -40.87 9.75 -11.57
CA LEU A 5 -39.55 9.90 -12.19
C LEU A 5 -38.88 11.22 -11.79
N LEU A 6 -39.67 12.29 -11.59
CA LEU A 6 -39.16 13.59 -11.17
C LEU A 6 -38.57 13.56 -9.74
N GLY A 7 -39.16 12.77 -8.83
CA GLY A 7 -38.64 12.60 -7.47
C GLY A 7 -37.35 11.78 -7.40
N TYR A 8 -37.13 10.85 -8.34
CA TYR A 8 -35.90 10.05 -8.44
C TYR A 8 -34.71 10.86 -9.00
N VAL A 9 -34.99 11.87 -9.83
CA VAL A 9 -33.98 12.79 -10.39
C VAL A 9 -33.66 13.94 -9.42
N ALA A 10 -34.57 14.25 -8.49
CA ALA A 10 -34.42 15.37 -7.53
C ALA A 10 -33.74 14.98 -6.20
N THR A 11 -33.45 13.69 -5.97
CA THR A 11 -32.67 13.26 -4.79
C THR A 11 -31.17 13.41 -5.08
N PRO A 12 -30.37 13.93 -4.12
CA PRO A 12 -28.92 13.89 -4.21
C PRO A 12 -28.51 12.44 -4.49
N ASN A 13 -27.90 12.22 -5.66
CA ASN A 13 -27.63 10.88 -6.14
C ASN A 13 -26.63 10.19 -5.20
N VAL A 14 -27.13 9.43 -4.22
CA VAL A 14 -26.35 8.74 -3.19
C VAL A 14 -25.25 7.86 -3.82
N HIS A 15 -25.49 7.39 -5.05
CA HIS A 15 -24.49 6.66 -5.82
C HIS A 15 -23.28 7.54 -6.21
N GLN A 16 -23.49 8.80 -6.58
CA GLN A 16 -22.39 9.74 -6.91
C GLN A 16 -21.55 10.09 -5.68
N ALA A 17 -22.19 10.31 -4.52
CA ALA A 17 -21.46 10.57 -3.27
C ALA A 17 -20.61 9.37 -2.86
N ARG A 18 -21.18 8.16 -2.97
CA ARG A 18 -20.46 6.91 -2.71
C ARG A 18 -19.33 6.68 -3.71
N GLU A 19 -19.55 6.97 -4.99
CA GLU A 19 -18.53 6.86 -6.03
C GLU A 19 -17.36 7.83 -5.79
N ALA A 20 -17.65 9.08 -5.41
CA ALA A 20 -16.63 10.05 -5.04
C ALA A 20 -15.80 9.59 -3.82
N GLN A 21 -16.47 9.02 -2.81
CA GLN A 21 -15.79 8.44 -1.65
C GLN A 21 -14.89 7.26 -2.03
N LEU A 22 -15.37 6.36 -2.90
CA LEU A 22 -14.59 5.23 -3.39
C LEU A 22 -13.37 5.69 -4.20
N ARG A 23 -13.55 6.66 -5.11
CA ARG A 23 -12.45 7.25 -5.88
C ARG A 23 -11.37 7.86 -4.99
N ARG A 24 -11.78 8.61 -3.95
CA ARG A 24 -10.85 9.16 -2.97
C ARG A 24 -10.08 8.05 -2.26
N ARG A 25 -10.78 7.02 -1.78
CA ARG A 25 -10.14 5.89 -1.10
C ARG A 25 -9.18 5.12 -2.00
N ILE A 26 -9.50 4.98 -3.29
CA ILE A 26 -8.60 4.38 -4.28
C ILE A 26 -7.32 5.20 -4.39
N ALA A 27 -7.43 6.52 -4.57
CA ALA A 27 -6.26 7.39 -4.66
C ALA A 27 -5.39 7.36 -3.39
N ASP A 28 -6.01 7.34 -2.21
CA ASP A 28 -5.31 7.22 -0.93
C ASP A 28 -4.56 5.88 -0.83
N LEU A 29 -5.19 4.77 -1.26
CA LEU A 29 -4.55 3.45 -1.27
C LEU A 29 -3.43 3.34 -2.31
N GLU A 30 -3.58 3.93 -3.49
CA GLU A 30 -2.54 3.98 -4.51
C GLU A 30 -1.30 4.76 -4.03
N ALA A 31 -1.51 5.86 -3.32
CA ALA A 31 -0.43 6.63 -2.69
C ALA A 31 0.28 5.79 -1.60
N GLU A 32 -0.48 5.09 -0.76
CA GLU A 32 0.07 4.24 0.30
C GLU A 32 0.89 3.08 -0.27
N VAL A 33 0.37 2.39 -1.29
CA VAL A 33 1.10 1.32 -1.99
C VAL A 33 2.39 1.84 -2.58
N THR A 34 2.37 3.02 -3.19
CA THR A 34 3.58 3.63 -3.76
C THR A 34 4.60 3.96 -2.66
N ARG A 35 4.16 4.51 -1.52
CA ARG A 35 5.04 4.78 -0.38
C ARG A 35 5.68 3.51 0.15
N LEU A 36 4.88 2.46 0.39
CA LEU A 36 5.37 1.18 0.92
C LEU A 36 6.32 0.46 -0.06
N LYS A 37 6.09 0.60 -1.38
CA LYS A 37 7.02 0.08 -2.38
C LYS A 37 8.37 0.78 -2.29
N ASN A 38 8.37 2.11 -2.25
CA ASN A 38 9.62 2.87 -2.13
C ASN A 38 10.38 2.50 -0.84
N GLU A 39 9.67 2.38 0.29
CA GLU A 39 10.26 1.95 1.56
C GLU A 39 10.85 0.54 1.48
N ASN A 40 10.12 -0.41 0.88
CA ASN A 40 10.64 -1.76 0.65
C ASN A 40 11.86 -1.78 -0.28
N ASP A 41 11.87 -0.95 -1.32
CA ASP A 41 13.00 -0.86 -2.26
C ASP A 41 14.22 -0.26 -1.56
N GLU A 42 14.03 0.76 -0.71
CA GLU A 42 15.09 1.31 0.15
C GLU A 42 15.62 0.24 1.12
N LEU A 43 14.75 -0.46 1.84
CA LEU A 43 15.14 -1.53 2.76
C LEU A 43 15.87 -2.66 2.03
N ALA A 44 15.36 -3.11 0.90
CA ALA A 44 16.00 -4.14 0.07
C ALA A 44 17.39 -3.69 -0.40
N SER A 45 17.55 -2.43 -0.81
CA SER A 45 18.86 -1.90 -1.18
C SER A 45 19.85 -1.89 0.00
N THR A 46 19.40 -1.57 1.21
CA THR A 46 20.26 -1.63 2.41
C THR A 46 20.59 -3.05 2.82
N ALA A 47 19.66 -4.00 2.64
CA ALA A 47 19.88 -5.41 2.90
C ALA A 47 20.85 -6.05 1.90
N ASP A 48 20.79 -5.66 0.62
CA ASP A 48 21.73 -6.11 -0.41
C ASP A 48 23.15 -5.57 -0.17
N LEU A 49 23.28 -4.34 0.32
CA LEU A 49 24.56 -3.77 0.78
C LEU A 49 25.06 -4.38 2.10
N GLY A 50 24.18 -5.08 2.83
CA GLY A 50 24.40 -5.64 4.15
C GLY A 50 24.29 -7.16 4.22
N SER A 51 24.26 -7.87 3.08
CA SER A 51 24.38 -9.33 3.06
C SER A 51 25.83 -9.69 3.43
N VAL A 52 26.15 -9.50 4.70
CA VAL A 52 27.27 -10.13 5.36
C VAL A 52 27.03 -11.61 5.15
N ASP A 53 27.87 -12.20 4.30
CA ASP A 53 28.00 -13.65 4.15
C ASP A 53 28.49 -14.16 5.51
N LEU A 54 27.56 -14.32 6.46
CA LEU A 54 27.79 -14.98 7.73
C LEU A 54 27.93 -16.45 7.40
N SER A 55 29.11 -16.79 6.90
CA SER A 55 29.49 -18.15 6.67
C SER A 55 29.36 -18.88 8.01
N THR A 56 28.79 -20.08 8.00
CA THR A 56 28.74 -20.91 9.22
C THR A 56 30.13 -21.16 9.81
N ALA A 57 31.21 -20.91 9.05
CA ALA A 57 32.59 -20.97 9.54
C ALA A 57 32.90 -19.90 10.60
N ASP A 58 32.32 -18.70 10.50
CA ASP A 58 32.55 -17.60 11.45
C ASP A 58 31.85 -17.84 12.82
N LEU A 59 30.84 -18.71 12.86
CA LEU A 59 30.13 -19.10 14.08
C LEU A 59 30.83 -20.24 14.85
N PHE A 60 31.79 -20.93 14.23
CA PHE A 60 32.48 -22.09 14.80
C PHE A 60 33.96 -21.85 15.08
N GLU A 61 34.47 -20.63 15.01
CA GLU A 61 35.84 -20.36 15.47
C GLU A 61 35.90 -20.66 16.98
N PRO A 62 36.55 -21.77 17.41
CA PRO A 62 36.65 -22.05 18.82
C PRO A 62 37.55 -20.98 19.40
N ALA A 63 37.07 -20.24 20.41
CA ALA A 63 37.92 -19.42 21.26
C ALA A 63 39.01 -20.33 21.86
N GLY A 64 40.16 -20.40 21.18
CA GLY A 64 41.19 -21.39 21.43
C GLY A 64 42.56 -20.76 21.30
N SER A 65 43.04 -20.15 22.39
CA SER A 65 44.14 -20.68 23.21
C SER A 65 44.41 -19.78 24.40
#